data_AF-A0AA37KSE2-F1
#
_entry.id   AF-A0AA37KSE2-F1
#
_cell.length_a   1.000
_cell.length_b   1.000
_cell.length_c   1.000
_cell.angle_alpha   90.00
_cell.angle_beta   90.00
_cell.angle_gamma   90.00
#
_symmetry.space_group_name_H-M   'P 1'
#
loop_
_entity.id
_entity.type
_entity.pdbx_description
1 polymer ?
#
loop_
_entity_poly.entity_id
_entity_poly.type
_entity_poly.pdbx_seq_one_letter_code
_entity_poly.pdbx_strand_id
1 'polypeptide(L)'
;MTLPAKFAERVLRDLGDSEGAALCAALDTEPPVSVRLNPAKCGGPENGGAGREEDADKAAGRSDGVQPAVLADADGRVPWCGDGYYLAARPQFTFDSDFHAGAYYVQEAASQFVGHLLQGVEVAGRRILDLCAAPGGKTTLYASLAGSDGLVVANEIDRRRAQVLADNVRKWGTGNVAVTTCEARQLGGFEAWFDVVAVDAPCSGEGMFRKDRDARGEWSEGNVKLCAARQDELLREAWRALKPGGVLIYSTCTFNRDEDEGALERMLGWAEDEAAQAGEVAVDASWGIVCGRVGAFRTFRFYPHRARGEGFFAAVVRKAFDAGGRCRTPKARRTVFASVDRAAAAELRRWVNSPERMCFATVADTCYGYYVAQAEAVKALAEALPVIYSGVAMGQLFKGRLRPDPALAFFCGLNRDAVPAAELDEEQTLRFLRRQEIGAGPFAEGINLVCARGRALGFAKRIGNRVNNMYPNSLRIIKQ
;
A
#
# COMPACT_ATOMS: atom_id res chain seq x y z
N MET A 1 7.56 -20.94 22.40
CA MET A 1 8.61 -20.07 22.96
C MET A 1 7.95 -19.06 23.86
N THR A 2 8.43 -18.93 25.10
CA THR A 2 7.98 -17.93 26.07
C THR A 2 8.41 -16.53 25.64
N LEU A 3 7.79 -15.48 26.22
CA LEU A 3 8.25 -14.10 26.02
C LEU A 3 9.68 -13.92 26.57
N PRO A 4 10.53 -13.06 25.97
CA PRO A 4 11.85 -12.76 26.53
C PRO A 4 11.73 -12.18 27.95
N ALA A 5 12.50 -12.70 28.91
CA ALA A 5 12.40 -12.27 30.32
C ALA A 5 12.60 -10.76 30.49
N LYS A 6 13.63 -10.20 29.85
CA LYS A 6 13.91 -8.76 29.85
C LYS A 6 12.80 -7.93 29.22
N PHE A 7 12.09 -8.47 28.22
CA PHE A 7 10.92 -7.80 27.65
C PHE A 7 9.80 -7.71 28.69
N ALA A 8 9.49 -8.83 29.35
CA ALA A 8 8.43 -8.89 30.36
C ALA A 8 8.74 -7.98 31.57
N GLU A 9 9.99 -8.01 32.07
CA GLU A 9 10.46 -7.12 33.14
C GLU A 9 10.29 -5.64 32.77
N ARG A 10 10.66 -5.27 31.54
CA ARG A 10 10.48 -3.91 31.03
C ARG A 10 9.01 -3.51 30.94
N VAL A 11 8.16 -4.38 30.38
CA VAL A 11 6.71 -4.13 30.25
C VAL A 11 6.04 -3.93 31.61
N LEU A 12 6.36 -4.77 32.61
CA LEU A 12 5.83 -4.63 33.97
C LEU A 12 6.29 -3.33 34.63
N ARG A 13 7.55 -2.95 34.44
CA ARG A 13 8.08 -1.68 34.96
C ARG A 13 7.41 -0.46 34.31
N ASP A 14 7.22 -0.49 32.99
CA ASP A 14 6.77 0.68 32.24
C ASP A 14 5.24 0.86 32.28
N LEU A 15 4.46 -0.24 32.34
CA LEU A 15 2.98 -0.21 32.39
C LEU A 15 2.40 -0.47 33.79
N GLY A 16 3.23 -0.90 34.74
CA GLY A 16 2.80 -1.39 36.06
C GLY A 16 2.28 -2.83 36.02
N ASP A 17 2.10 -3.42 37.20
CA ASP A 17 1.81 -4.85 37.35
C ASP A 17 0.52 -5.28 36.63
N SER A 18 -0.55 -4.49 36.71
CA SER A 18 -1.85 -4.85 36.14
C SER A 18 -1.85 -4.82 34.61
N GLU A 19 -1.49 -3.67 34.02
CA GLU A 19 -1.49 -3.51 32.56
C GLU A 19 -0.36 -4.29 31.90
N GLY A 20 0.81 -4.36 32.55
CA GLY A 20 1.93 -5.13 32.06
C GLY A 20 1.64 -6.64 32.03
N ALA A 21 1.02 -7.19 33.09
CA ALA A 21 0.59 -8.58 33.10
C ALA A 21 -0.49 -8.86 32.04
N ALA A 22 -1.44 -7.95 31.85
CA ALA A 22 -2.49 -8.08 30.83
C ALA A 22 -1.89 -8.09 29.42
N LEU A 23 -0.92 -7.21 29.13
CA LEU A 23 -0.21 -7.21 27.84
C LEU A 23 0.54 -8.52 27.61
N CYS A 24 1.33 -8.97 28.59
CA CYS A 24 2.06 -10.23 28.48
C CYS A 24 1.12 -11.42 28.24
N ALA A 25 0.01 -11.50 28.96
CA ALA A 25 -1.00 -12.54 28.75
C ALA A 25 -1.61 -12.48 27.35
N ALA A 26 -1.98 -11.29 26.86
CA ALA A 26 -2.53 -11.11 25.51
C ALA A 26 -1.55 -11.52 24.41
N LEU A 27 -0.24 -11.33 24.62
CA LEU A 27 0.78 -11.73 23.66
C LEU A 27 0.91 -13.26 23.48
N ASP A 28 0.35 -14.07 24.38
CA ASP A 28 0.27 -15.53 24.25
C ASP A 28 -1.07 -16.02 23.67
N THR A 29 -1.98 -15.11 23.29
CA THR A 29 -3.26 -15.44 22.64
C THR A 29 -3.18 -15.41 21.12
N GLU A 30 -4.16 -16.04 20.45
CA GLU A 30 -4.24 -16.02 18.99
C GLU A 30 -4.52 -14.61 18.44
N PRO A 31 -3.79 -14.16 17.40
CA PRO A 31 -3.98 -12.86 16.78
C PRO A 31 -5.30 -12.77 15.99
N PRO A 32 -6.04 -11.64 16.03
CA PRO A 32 -7.16 -11.44 15.12
C PRO A 32 -6.68 -11.39 13.67
N VAL A 33 -7.58 -11.78 12.77
CA VAL A 33 -7.35 -11.67 11.33
C VAL A 33 -8.27 -10.61 10.76
N SER A 34 -7.71 -9.77 9.90
CA SER A 34 -8.43 -8.69 9.26
C SER A 34 -7.97 -8.49 7.82
N VAL A 35 -8.87 -7.97 7.02
CA VAL A 35 -8.65 -7.58 5.63
C VAL A 35 -9.10 -6.13 5.42
N ARG A 36 -8.58 -5.50 4.37
CA ARG A 36 -9.04 -4.20 3.90
C ARG A 36 -9.46 -4.31 2.44
N LEU A 37 -10.68 -3.92 2.13
CA LEU A 37 -11.20 -3.96 0.76
C LEU A 37 -10.50 -2.91 -0.12
N ASN A 38 -10.47 -3.20 -1.42
CA ASN A 38 -10.08 -2.27 -2.45
C ASN A 38 -11.32 -1.53 -2.94
N PRO A 39 -11.52 -0.24 -2.57
CA PRO A 39 -12.73 0.49 -2.91
C PRO A 39 -12.95 0.57 -4.44
N ALA A 40 -11.86 0.63 -5.22
CA ALA A 40 -11.91 0.70 -6.68
C ALA A 40 -12.37 -0.60 -7.37
N LYS A 41 -12.26 -1.75 -6.71
CA LYS A 41 -12.61 -3.08 -7.27
C LYS A 41 -13.83 -3.73 -6.62
N CYS A 42 -14.29 -3.18 -5.51
CA CYS A 42 -15.39 -3.72 -4.72
C CYS A 42 -16.62 -2.82 -4.70
N GLY A 43 -16.58 -1.62 -5.31
CA GLY A 43 -17.72 -0.71 -5.36
C GLY A 43 -18.17 -0.28 -3.96
N GLY A 44 -17.23 0.25 -3.16
CA GLY A 44 -17.47 0.61 -1.75
C GLY A 44 -18.72 1.49 -1.56
N PRO A 45 -19.41 1.37 -0.41
CA PRO A 45 -20.58 2.19 -0.10
C PRO A 45 -20.20 3.68 -0.01
N GLU A 46 -21.11 4.54 -0.44
CA GLU A 46 -21.00 6.01 -0.54
C GLU A 46 -20.77 6.78 0.79
N ASN A 47 -20.29 6.17 1.88
CA ASN A 47 -20.18 6.86 3.17
C ASN A 47 -18.77 6.86 3.75
N GLY A 48 -18.16 8.05 3.83
CA GLY A 48 -17.01 8.31 4.71
C GLY A 48 -16.16 9.56 4.46
N GLY A 49 -16.39 10.32 3.39
CA GLY A 49 -15.62 11.54 3.13
C GLY A 49 -16.49 12.63 2.53
N ALA A 50 -16.82 13.64 3.33
CA ALA A 50 -17.49 14.85 2.87
C ALA A 50 -16.64 15.53 1.78
N GLY A 51 -17.27 15.82 0.64
CA GLY A 51 -16.73 16.68 -0.40
C GLY A 51 -16.05 15.95 -1.56
N ARG A 52 -16.84 15.27 -2.39
CA ARG A 52 -16.53 15.18 -3.83
C ARG A 52 -17.80 15.41 -4.63
N GLU A 53 -17.77 16.48 -5.41
CA GLU A 53 -18.81 16.96 -6.30
C GLU A 53 -19.24 15.89 -7.30
N GLU A 54 -20.50 16.01 -7.69
CA GLU A 54 -21.24 15.25 -8.68
C GLU A 54 -20.58 15.34 -10.06
N ASP A 55 -19.52 14.58 -10.29
CA ASP A 55 -19.03 14.19 -11.62
C ASP A 55 -18.37 12.81 -11.53
N ALA A 56 -19.08 11.88 -10.89
CA ALA A 56 -18.78 10.45 -10.98
C ALA A 56 -19.20 9.96 -12.37
N ASP A 57 -18.31 10.19 -13.33
CA ASP A 57 -18.29 9.48 -14.60
C ASP A 57 -18.59 8.01 -14.33
N LYS A 58 -19.54 7.46 -15.08
CA LYS A 58 -19.99 6.06 -15.02
C LYS A 58 -18.81 5.13 -15.34
N ALA A 59 -17.91 4.93 -14.39
CA ALA A 59 -16.68 4.19 -14.59
C ALA A 59 -16.97 2.69 -14.57
N ALA A 60 -16.83 2.09 -15.74
CA ALA A 60 -16.83 0.66 -16.00
C ALA A 60 -15.77 -0.05 -15.13
N GLY A 61 -16.23 -0.67 -14.05
CA GLY A 61 -15.44 -1.50 -13.14
C GLY A 61 -16.28 -2.30 -12.15
N ARG A 62 -17.60 -2.36 -12.34
CA ARG A 62 -18.50 -3.07 -11.43
C ARG A 62 -18.20 -4.57 -11.53
N SER A 63 -17.68 -5.16 -10.45
CA SER A 63 -18.29 -6.41 -9.99
C SER A 63 -19.74 -6.05 -9.70
N ASP A 64 -20.72 -6.74 -10.28
CA ASP A 64 -22.16 -6.43 -10.20
C ASP A 64 -22.75 -6.47 -8.76
N GLY A 65 -22.23 -5.64 -7.85
CA GLY A 65 -22.51 -5.74 -6.41
C GLY A 65 -21.95 -7.01 -5.74
N VAL A 66 -21.17 -7.84 -6.45
CA VAL A 66 -20.65 -9.10 -5.89
C VAL A 66 -19.58 -8.81 -4.85
N GLN A 67 -19.90 -9.04 -3.58
CA GLN A 67 -18.93 -8.88 -2.50
C GLN A 67 -17.77 -9.89 -2.62
N PRO A 68 -16.54 -9.52 -2.19
CA PRO A 68 -15.43 -10.44 -2.10
C PRO A 68 -15.80 -11.68 -1.27
N ALA A 69 -15.43 -12.87 -1.74
CA ALA A 69 -15.78 -14.14 -1.10
C ALA A 69 -15.34 -14.21 0.37
N VAL A 70 -14.19 -13.61 0.69
CA VAL A 70 -13.64 -13.51 2.06
C VAL A 70 -14.60 -12.88 3.08
N LEU A 71 -15.58 -12.06 2.64
CA LEU A 71 -16.53 -11.43 3.54
C LEU A 71 -17.66 -12.37 4.01
N ALA A 72 -17.78 -13.58 3.45
CA ALA A 72 -18.69 -14.59 3.95
C ALA A 72 -18.37 -14.97 5.42
N ASP A 73 -17.09 -14.89 5.81
CA ASP A 73 -16.59 -15.18 7.15
C ASP A 73 -16.31 -13.90 7.97
N ALA A 74 -16.91 -12.75 7.60
CA ALA A 74 -16.69 -11.49 8.28
C ALA A 74 -17.24 -11.51 9.73
N ASP A 75 -16.42 -11.08 10.68
CA ASP A 75 -16.73 -11.00 12.11
C ASP A 75 -16.69 -9.53 12.60
N GLY A 76 -17.42 -8.68 11.89
CA GLY A 76 -17.54 -7.25 12.17
C GLY A 76 -16.53 -6.37 11.44
N ARG A 77 -16.73 -5.06 11.58
CA ARG A 77 -15.90 -4.02 10.94
C ARG A 77 -14.72 -3.63 11.83
N VAL A 78 -13.64 -3.20 11.20
CA VAL A 78 -12.56 -2.48 11.88
C VAL A 78 -13.05 -1.07 12.19
N PRO A 79 -13.13 -0.64 13.47
CA PRO A 79 -13.85 0.60 13.82
C PRO A 79 -13.30 1.87 13.18
N TRP A 80 -11.98 1.90 12.94
CA TRP A 80 -11.25 3.05 12.39
C TRP A 80 -10.91 2.89 10.90
N CYS A 81 -11.49 1.91 10.20
CA CYS A 81 -11.29 1.74 8.76
C CYS A 81 -12.59 1.31 8.08
N GLY A 82 -13.19 2.20 7.28
CA GLY A 82 -14.47 1.94 6.60
C GLY A 82 -14.45 0.72 5.67
N ASP A 83 -13.29 0.45 5.05
CA ASP A 83 -13.06 -0.72 4.19
C ASP A 83 -12.47 -1.92 4.94
N GLY A 84 -12.31 -1.82 6.26
CA GLY A 84 -11.67 -2.84 7.11
C GLY A 84 -12.69 -3.80 7.73
N TYR A 85 -12.38 -5.10 7.69
CA TYR A 85 -13.21 -6.16 8.29
C TYR A 85 -12.34 -7.13 9.08
N TYR A 86 -12.83 -7.57 10.24
CA TYR A 86 -12.31 -8.76 10.92
C TYR A 86 -12.90 -10.02 10.27
N LEU A 87 -12.17 -11.12 10.37
CA LEU A 87 -12.64 -12.44 9.95
C LEU A 87 -12.76 -13.34 11.19
N ALA A 88 -13.75 -14.23 11.19
CA ALA A 88 -13.97 -15.20 12.26
C ALA A 88 -12.80 -16.18 12.40
N ALA A 89 -12.14 -16.51 11.28
CA ALA A 89 -10.95 -17.35 11.23
C ALA A 89 -10.01 -16.90 10.11
N ARG A 90 -8.80 -17.45 10.07
CA ARG A 90 -7.84 -17.22 8.97
C ARG A 90 -8.06 -18.21 7.83
N PRO A 91 -8.65 -17.83 6.69
CA PRO A 91 -8.75 -18.73 5.54
C PRO A 91 -7.40 -18.85 4.81
N GLN A 92 -7.32 -19.81 3.90
CA GLN A 92 -6.22 -19.89 2.94
C GLN A 92 -6.44 -18.89 1.79
N PHE A 93 -6.07 -17.64 2.02
CA PHE A 93 -6.23 -16.54 1.05
C PHE A 93 -5.67 -16.84 -0.35
N THR A 94 -4.63 -17.68 -0.44
CA THR A 94 -3.99 -18.08 -1.70
C THR A 94 -4.94 -18.78 -2.68
N PHE A 95 -6.05 -19.38 -2.22
CA PHE A 95 -7.02 -20.04 -3.08
C PHE A 95 -8.21 -19.16 -3.45
N ASP A 96 -8.31 -17.96 -2.85
CA ASP A 96 -9.36 -17.01 -3.17
C ASP A 96 -9.00 -16.19 -4.42
N SER A 97 -9.81 -16.28 -5.47
CA SER A 97 -9.62 -15.50 -6.69
C SER A 97 -9.73 -13.98 -6.46
N ASP A 98 -10.53 -13.54 -5.48
CA ASP A 98 -10.68 -12.13 -5.14
C ASP A 98 -9.37 -11.55 -4.53
N PHE A 99 -8.57 -12.39 -3.85
CA PHE A 99 -7.23 -12.00 -3.38
C PHE A 99 -6.27 -11.75 -4.54
N HIS A 100 -6.27 -12.63 -5.54
CA HIS A 100 -5.42 -12.50 -6.74
C HIS A 100 -5.86 -11.36 -7.65
N ALA A 101 -7.17 -11.09 -7.71
CA ALA A 101 -7.72 -9.92 -8.39
C ALA A 101 -7.38 -8.59 -7.68
N GLY A 102 -6.85 -8.64 -6.44
CA GLY A 102 -6.56 -7.46 -5.63
C GLY A 102 -7.82 -6.76 -5.11
N ALA A 103 -8.91 -7.49 -4.91
CA ALA A 103 -10.17 -6.98 -4.36
C ALA A 103 -10.04 -6.62 -2.87
N TYR A 104 -9.06 -7.19 -2.17
CA TYR A 104 -8.73 -6.85 -0.80
C TYR A 104 -7.25 -7.09 -0.51
N TYR A 105 -6.78 -6.54 0.60
CA TYR A 105 -5.45 -6.76 1.16
C TYR A 105 -5.58 -7.39 2.55
N VAL A 106 -4.77 -8.41 2.85
CA VAL A 106 -4.68 -8.97 4.20
C VAL A 106 -3.83 -8.04 5.05
N GLN A 107 -4.47 -7.16 5.81
CA GLN A 107 -3.82 -6.12 6.60
C GLN A 107 -4.30 -6.18 8.05
N GLU A 108 -3.36 -6.18 8.98
CA GLU A 108 -3.64 -6.07 10.42
C GLU A 108 -4.43 -4.79 10.74
N ALA A 109 -5.44 -4.92 11.61
CA ALA A 109 -6.43 -3.89 11.87
C ALA A 109 -5.82 -2.58 12.39
N ALA A 110 -4.96 -2.62 13.43
CA ALA A 110 -4.35 -1.42 13.98
C ALA A 110 -3.52 -0.65 12.94
N SER A 111 -2.79 -1.36 12.06
CA SER A 111 -2.07 -0.74 10.94
C SER A 111 -2.97 -0.03 9.93
N GLN A 112 -4.28 -0.30 9.88
CA GLN A 112 -5.22 0.41 9.01
C GLN A 112 -5.52 1.83 9.53
N PHE A 113 -5.25 2.11 10.81
CA PHE A 113 -5.48 3.41 11.45
C PHE A 113 -4.73 4.57 10.81
N VAL A 114 -3.63 4.31 10.09
CA VAL A 114 -2.91 5.37 9.34
C VAL A 114 -3.80 6.07 8.30
N GLY A 115 -4.84 5.39 7.79
CA GLY A 115 -5.86 6.03 6.96
C GLY A 115 -6.74 7.00 7.74
N HIS A 116 -7.09 6.64 8.98
CA HIS A 116 -7.85 7.47 9.91
C HIS A 116 -7.09 8.75 10.27
N LEU A 117 -5.77 8.68 10.43
CA LEU A 117 -4.91 9.84 10.68
C LEU A 117 -4.92 10.90 9.57
N LEU A 118 -5.31 10.49 8.36
CA LEU A 118 -5.43 11.39 7.20
C LEU A 118 -6.87 11.88 6.97
N GLN A 119 -7.82 11.49 7.82
CA GLN A 119 -9.16 12.09 7.78
C GLN A 119 -9.07 13.59 8.10
N GLY A 120 -9.69 14.41 7.27
CA GLY A 120 -9.58 15.87 7.37
C GLY A 120 -8.28 16.46 6.80
N VAL A 121 -7.37 15.64 6.26
CA VAL A 121 -6.24 16.11 5.45
C VAL A 121 -6.62 16.00 3.98
N GLU A 122 -6.43 17.07 3.22
CA GLU A 122 -6.65 17.05 1.78
C GLU A 122 -5.55 16.23 1.09
N VAL A 123 -5.82 14.94 0.86
CA VAL A 123 -4.86 13.97 0.28
C VAL A 123 -5.11 13.65 -1.20
N ALA A 124 -6.31 13.96 -1.70
CA ALA A 124 -6.67 13.78 -3.10
C ALA A 124 -5.73 14.58 -4.02
N GLY A 125 -5.18 13.97 -5.07
CA GLY A 125 -4.29 14.67 -5.99
C GLY A 125 -2.88 14.98 -5.43
N ARG A 126 -2.60 14.62 -4.17
CA ARG A 126 -1.36 14.96 -3.48
C ARG A 126 -0.26 13.92 -3.69
N ARG A 127 0.97 14.32 -3.35
CA ARG A 127 2.15 13.46 -3.37
C ARG A 127 2.41 12.93 -1.97
N ILE A 128 2.38 11.61 -1.84
CA ILE A 128 2.59 10.89 -0.58
C ILE A 128 3.87 10.07 -0.70
N LEU A 129 4.76 10.18 0.28
CA LEU A 129 5.90 9.29 0.43
C LEU A 129 5.60 8.22 1.48
N ASP A 130 5.66 6.94 1.10
CA ASP A 130 5.73 5.80 2.01
C ASP A 130 7.19 5.33 2.05
N LEU A 131 7.94 5.75 3.09
CA LEU A 131 9.39 5.66 3.10
C LEU A 131 9.92 4.23 3.30
N CYS A 132 9.13 3.38 3.95
CA CYS A 132 9.46 2.00 4.34
C CYS A 132 8.26 1.09 4.01
N ALA A 133 8.02 0.91 2.72
CA ALA A 133 6.72 0.57 2.18
C ALA A 133 6.41 -0.93 2.14
N ALA A 134 7.39 -1.83 2.07
CA ALA A 134 7.08 -3.23 1.85
C ALA A 134 6.46 -3.89 3.09
N PRO A 135 5.44 -4.75 2.93
CA PRO A 135 4.98 -5.35 1.67
C PRO A 135 3.88 -4.57 0.91
N GLY A 136 3.51 -3.35 1.35
CA GLY A 136 2.61 -2.46 0.61
C GLY A 136 1.20 -2.31 1.18
N GLY A 137 0.92 -2.83 2.37
CA GLY A 137 -0.40 -2.67 3.01
C GLY A 137 -0.78 -1.21 3.22
N LYS A 138 0.13 -0.39 3.76
CA LYS A 138 -0.06 1.06 3.92
C LYS A 138 0.05 1.80 2.58
N THR A 139 0.99 1.45 1.71
CA THR A 139 1.10 2.00 0.35
C THR A 139 -0.21 1.94 -0.43
N THR A 140 -0.88 0.78 -0.43
CA THR A 140 -2.15 0.60 -1.14
C THR A 140 -3.29 1.40 -0.49
N LEU A 141 -3.21 1.67 0.82
CA LEU A 141 -4.12 2.57 1.52
C LEU A 141 -3.94 3.99 0.96
N TYR A 142 -2.70 4.49 1.02
CA TYR A 142 -2.36 5.83 0.56
C TYR A 142 -2.67 6.01 -0.92
N ALA A 143 -2.45 4.98 -1.74
CA ALA A 143 -2.76 5.01 -3.16
C ALA A 143 -4.26 5.18 -3.43
N SER A 144 -5.10 4.55 -2.60
CA SER A 144 -6.56 4.68 -2.68
C SER A 144 -7.00 6.08 -2.25
N LEU A 145 -6.43 6.62 -1.17
CA LEU A 145 -6.73 7.96 -0.67
C LEU A 145 -6.30 9.08 -1.62
N ALA A 146 -5.09 8.96 -2.19
CA ALA A 146 -4.53 9.94 -3.12
C ALA A 146 -5.34 10.05 -4.42
N GLY A 147 -5.99 8.96 -4.83
CA GLY A 147 -6.75 8.88 -6.08
C GLY A 147 -5.86 8.96 -7.32
N SER A 148 -6.47 8.80 -8.50
CA SER A 148 -5.77 8.74 -9.79
C SER A 148 -4.90 9.98 -10.09
N ASP A 149 -5.30 11.16 -9.61
CA ASP A 149 -4.54 12.39 -9.84
C ASP A 149 -3.41 12.60 -8.81
N GLY A 150 -3.34 11.77 -7.77
CA GLY A 150 -2.26 11.79 -6.77
C GLY A 150 -1.10 10.85 -7.14
N LEU A 151 -0.03 10.91 -6.36
CA LEU A 151 1.14 10.03 -6.54
C LEU A 151 1.61 9.50 -5.21
N VAL A 152 1.75 8.18 -5.09
CA VAL A 152 2.45 7.54 -3.96
C VAL A 152 3.83 7.10 -4.40
N VAL A 153 4.86 7.59 -3.74
CA VAL A 153 6.22 7.07 -3.87
C VAL A 153 6.43 6.08 -2.73
N ALA A 154 6.62 4.81 -3.09
CA ALA A 154 6.73 3.71 -2.15
C ALA A 154 8.15 3.16 -2.17
N ASN A 155 8.92 3.40 -1.11
CA ASN A 155 10.32 3.04 -1.05
C ASN A 155 10.56 1.79 -0.21
N GLU A 156 11.38 0.88 -0.71
CA GLU A 156 11.89 -0.25 0.06
C GLU A 156 13.36 -0.49 -0.32
N ILE A 157 14.22 -0.57 0.70
CA ILE A 157 15.67 -0.68 0.52
C ILE A 157 16.08 -2.11 0.10
N ASP A 158 15.41 -3.15 0.62
CA ASP A 158 15.66 -4.54 0.21
C ASP A 158 14.95 -4.83 -1.12
N ARG A 159 15.73 -5.08 -2.17
CA ARG A 159 15.21 -5.31 -3.53
C ARG A 159 14.22 -6.47 -3.62
N ARG A 160 14.35 -7.53 -2.81
CA ARG A 160 13.43 -8.67 -2.82
C ARG A 160 12.09 -8.26 -2.23
N ARG A 161 12.10 -7.56 -1.10
CA ARG A 161 10.88 -6.98 -0.49
C ARG A 161 10.24 -5.93 -1.40
N ALA A 162 11.03 -5.13 -2.10
CA ALA A 162 10.54 -4.16 -3.07
C ALA A 162 9.82 -4.82 -4.24
N GLN A 163 10.26 -6.01 -4.67
CA GLN A 163 9.55 -6.78 -5.69
C GLN A 163 8.18 -7.26 -5.19
N VAL A 164 8.07 -7.70 -3.93
CA VAL A 164 6.78 -8.05 -3.30
C VAL A 164 5.87 -6.84 -3.21
N LEU A 165 6.41 -5.68 -2.82
CA LEU A 165 5.70 -4.40 -2.81
C LEU A 165 5.16 -4.07 -4.21
N ALA A 166 6.01 -4.12 -5.25
CA ALA A 166 5.60 -3.85 -6.62
C ALA A 166 4.50 -4.80 -7.10
N ASP A 167 4.59 -6.09 -6.76
CA ASP A 167 3.58 -7.09 -7.11
C ASP A 167 2.23 -6.83 -6.41
N ASN A 168 2.25 -6.42 -5.14
CA ASN A 168 1.04 -6.02 -4.42
C ASN A 168 0.41 -4.73 -4.96
N VAL A 169 1.23 -3.73 -5.29
CA VAL A 169 0.77 -2.48 -5.90
C VAL A 169 0.16 -2.73 -7.28
N ARG A 170 0.79 -3.59 -8.11
CA ARG A 170 0.24 -4.00 -9.42
C ARG A 170 -1.13 -4.66 -9.27
N LYS A 171 -1.25 -5.63 -8.36
CA LYS A 171 -2.54 -6.27 -8.05
C LYS A 171 -3.57 -5.27 -7.54
N TRP A 172 -3.17 -4.27 -6.74
CA TRP A 172 -4.08 -3.24 -6.25
C TRP A 172 -4.63 -2.36 -7.38
N GLY A 173 -3.80 -2.04 -8.37
CA GLY A 173 -4.27 -1.60 -9.69
C GLY A 173 -4.64 -0.13 -9.83
N THR A 174 -4.28 0.74 -8.88
CA THR A 174 -4.63 2.16 -8.94
C THR A 174 -3.88 2.94 -10.02
N GLY A 175 -2.68 2.48 -10.42
CA GLY A 175 -1.85 3.11 -11.46
C GLY A 175 -1.12 4.39 -11.05
N ASN A 176 -1.26 4.80 -9.78
CA ASN A 176 -0.75 6.06 -9.23
C ASN A 176 0.42 5.88 -8.25
N VAL A 177 1.17 4.78 -8.36
CA VAL A 177 2.27 4.44 -7.45
C VAL A 177 3.59 4.31 -8.23
N ALA A 178 4.66 4.85 -7.67
CA ALA A 178 6.03 4.62 -8.10
C ALA A 178 6.80 3.90 -6.99
N VAL A 179 7.38 2.74 -7.29
CA VAL A 179 8.17 1.93 -6.34
C VAL A 179 9.65 2.21 -6.56
N THR A 180 10.32 2.67 -5.51
CA THR A 180 11.75 2.98 -5.49
C THR A 180 12.55 1.99 -4.63
N THR A 181 13.82 1.80 -4.99
CA THR A 181 14.79 1.06 -4.18
C THR A 181 16.01 1.92 -3.92
N CYS A 182 15.98 2.71 -2.84
CA CYS A 182 17.08 3.60 -2.48
C CYS A 182 17.12 3.91 -0.97
N GLU A 183 18.25 4.49 -0.55
CA GLU A 183 18.42 5.05 0.79
C GLU A 183 17.47 6.24 1.02
N ALA A 184 17.00 6.40 2.26
CA ALA A 184 16.12 7.51 2.63
C ALA A 184 16.72 8.88 2.28
N ARG A 185 18.04 9.03 2.41
CA ARG A 185 18.77 10.25 2.05
C ARG A 185 18.61 10.68 0.60
N GLN A 186 18.41 9.73 -0.32
CA GLN A 186 18.18 10.06 -1.73
C GLN A 186 16.78 10.66 -1.93
N LEU A 187 15.79 10.19 -1.18
CA LEU A 187 14.43 10.75 -1.16
C LEU A 187 14.38 12.08 -0.41
N GLY A 188 15.17 12.26 0.64
CA GLY A 188 15.38 13.56 1.29
C GLY A 188 15.96 14.64 0.37
N GLY A 189 16.58 14.25 -0.76
CA GLY A 189 16.98 15.17 -1.83
C GLY A 189 15.82 15.78 -2.61
N PHE A 190 14.61 15.22 -2.52
CA PHE A 190 13.36 15.83 -2.96
C PHE A 190 12.83 16.76 -1.85
N GLU A 191 13.58 17.81 -1.56
CA GLU A 191 13.30 18.74 -0.44
C GLU A 191 11.96 19.44 -0.64
N ALA A 192 11.13 19.47 0.41
CA ALA A 192 9.82 20.10 0.40
C ALA A 192 8.99 19.74 -0.86
N TRP A 193 8.95 18.44 -1.19
CA TRP A 193 8.31 17.95 -2.43
C TRP A 193 7.05 17.12 -2.18
N PHE A 194 6.94 16.50 -1.01
CA PHE A 194 5.79 15.69 -0.60
C PHE A 194 4.82 16.46 0.29
N ASP A 195 3.53 16.26 0.08
CA ASP A 195 2.47 16.84 0.91
C ASP A 195 2.23 16.00 2.17
N VAL A 196 2.47 14.69 2.06
CA VAL A 196 2.44 13.73 3.18
C VAL A 196 3.68 12.85 3.13
N VAL A 197 4.32 12.62 4.27
CA VAL A 197 5.37 11.61 4.42
C VAL A 197 4.97 10.65 5.52
N ALA A 198 5.00 9.36 5.23
CA ALA A 198 4.75 8.28 6.17
C ALA A 198 6.03 7.47 6.40
N VAL A 199 6.36 7.27 7.67
CA VAL A 199 7.52 6.50 8.13
C VAL A 199 6.99 5.35 8.98
N ASP A 200 6.68 4.23 8.33
CA ASP A 200 6.42 2.96 9.01
C ASP A 200 7.77 2.29 9.32
N ALA A 201 8.36 2.68 10.43
CA ALA A 201 9.76 2.42 10.68
C ALA A 201 10.06 0.92 10.91
N PRO A 202 11.19 0.41 10.36
CA PRO A 202 11.79 -0.82 10.86
C PRO A 202 12.02 -0.69 12.37
N CYS A 203 11.48 -1.64 13.14
CA CYS A 203 11.48 -1.61 14.59
C CYS A 203 11.79 -2.99 15.17
N SER A 204 11.91 -3.08 16.49
CA SER A 204 12.12 -4.35 17.21
C SER A 204 10.98 -5.37 17.07
N GLY A 205 9.82 -4.97 16.55
CA GLY A 205 8.74 -5.88 16.15
C GLY A 205 8.02 -6.59 17.30
N GLU A 206 7.94 -5.98 18.48
CA GLU A 206 7.32 -6.59 19.66
C GLU A 206 5.82 -6.90 19.45
N GLY A 207 5.13 -6.10 18.64
CA GLY A 207 3.75 -6.34 18.22
C GLY A 207 3.59 -7.55 17.29
N MET A 208 4.68 -8.11 16.77
CA MET A 208 4.66 -9.32 15.93
C MET A 208 4.73 -10.61 16.76
N PHE A 209 4.99 -10.56 18.07
CA PHE A 209 5.22 -11.74 18.92
C PHE A 209 4.07 -12.78 18.93
N ARG A 210 2.84 -12.38 18.59
CA ARG A 210 1.69 -13.29 18.41
C ARG A 210 1.65 -13.96 17.04
N LYS A 211 2.15 -13.26 16.01
CA LYS A 211 2.07 -13.68 14.60
C LYS A 211 3.31 -14.44 14.14
N ASP A 212 4.46 -14.09 14.68
CA ASP A 212 5.74 -14.66 14.34
C ASP A 212 6.46 -15.07 15.64
N ARG A 213 6.65 -16.39 15.80
CA ARG A 213 7.32 -16.93 16.99
C ARG A 213 8.83 -16.69 16.93
N ASP A 214 9.41 -16.52 15.75
CA ASP A 214 10.86 -16.29 15.59
C ASP A 214 11.21 -14.86 16.01
N ALA A 215 10.30 -13.90 15.85
CA ALA A 215 10.45 -12.53 16.33
C ALA A 215 10.77 -12.44 17.84
N ARG A 216 10.27 -13.40 18.65
CA ARG A 216 10.61 -13.45 20.09
C ARG A 216 12.07 -13.82 20.33
N GLY A 217 12.66 -14.67 19.48
CA GLY A 217 14.07 -15.09 19.59
C GLY A 217 15.05 -14.05 19.04
N GLU A 218 14.61 -13.23 18.09
CA GLU A 218 15.41 -12.14 17.50
C GLU A 218 15.42 -10.87 18.36
N TRP A 219 14.48 -10.75 19.30
CA TRP A 219 14.36 -9.56 20.14
C TRP A 219 15.50 -9.45 21.18
N SER A 220 16.04 -8.23 21.33
CA SER A 220 16.98 -7.88 22.39
C SER A 220 17.00 -6.37 22.65
N GLU A 221 17.42 -5.95 23.84
CA GLU A 221 17.59 -4.53 24.18
C GLU A 221 18.62 -3.83 23.24
N GLY A 222 19.63 -4.57 22.77
CA GLY A 222 20.58 -4.08 21.78
C GLY A 222 19.90 -3.77 20.44
N ASN A 223 19.00 -4.65 19.99
CA ASN A 223 18.23 -4.44 18.77
C ASN A 223 17.27 -3.24 18.89
N VAL A 224 16.64 -3.05 20.05
CA VAL A 224 15.79 -1.87 20.34
C VAL A 224 16.59 -0.57 20.14
N LYS A 225 17.79 -0.47 20.73
CA LYS A 225 18.65 0.72 20.57
C LYS A 225 19.10 0.95 19.14
N LEU A 226 19.43 -0.11 18.41
CA LEU A 226 19.82 -0.04 17.00
C LEU A 226 18.65 0.48 16.13
N CYS A 227 17.44 -0.01 16.37
CA CYS A 227 16.24 0.45 15.69
C CYS A 227 15.94 1.92 16.00
N ALA A 228 15.99 2.30 17.28
CA ALA A 228 15.78 3.68 17.73
C ALA A 228 16.76 4.69 17.08
N ALA A 229 18.02 4.30 16.88
CA ALA A 229 19.01 5.12 16.17
C ALA A 229 18.69 5.25 14.67
N ARG A 230 18.38 4.13 14.01
CA ARG A 230 17.97 4.13 12.58
C ARG A 230 16.72 4.96 12.34
N GLN A 231 15.77 4.92 13.26
CA GLN A 231 14.53 5.69 13.20
C GLN A 231 14.78 7.21 13.21
N ASP A 232 15.78 7.70 13.96
CA ASP A 232 16.17 9.12 13.95
C ASP A 232 16.69 9.54 12.56
N GLU A 233 17.53 8.72 11.93
CA GLU A 233 18.04 8.97 10.57
C GLU A 233 16.91 9.03 9.54
N LEU A 234 15.96 8.09 9.61
CA LEU A 234 14.80 8.06 8.71
C LEU A 234 13.90 9.29 8.89
N LEU A 235 13.64 9.70 10.14
CA LEU A 235 12.82 10.86 10.45
C LEU A 235 13.45 12.17 9.94
N ARG A 236 14.78 12.32 10.01
CA ARG A 236 15.48 13.50 9.45
C ARG A 236 15.26 13.64 7.95
N GLU A 237 15.42 12.55 7.20
CA GLU A 237 15.24 12.59 5.74
C GLU A 237 13.77 12.73 5.35
N ALA A 238 12.85 12.12 6.12
CA ALA A 238 11.41 12.31 5.97
C ALA A 238 11.00 13.78 6.17
N TRP A 239 11.50 14.43 7.23
CA TRP A 239 11.20 15.82 7.54
C TRP A 239 11.71 16.81 6.49
N ARG A 240 12.88 16.51 5.92
CA ARG A 240 13.46 17.29 4.82
C ARG A 240 12.63 17.18 3.53
N ALA A 241 12.11 16.00 3.23
CA ALA A 241 11.29 15.74 2.05
C ALA A 241 9.88 16.37 2.15
N LEU A 242 9.40 16.61 3.37
CA LEU A 242 8.07 17.15 3.66
C LEU A 242 7.98 18.66 3.38
N LYS A 243 6.92 19.07 2.67
CA LYS A 243 6.58 20.49 2.45
C LYS A 243 6.20 21.20 3.74
N PRO A 244 6.46 22.52 3.85
CA PRO A 244 5.74 23.37 4.80
C PRO A 244 4.22 23.17 4.66
N GLY A 245 3.52 23.08 5.79
CA GLY A 245 2.10 22.72 5.86
C GLY A 245 1.80 21.23 5.66
N GLY A 246 2.77 20.41 5.26
CA GLY A 246 2.62 18.98 5.04
C GLY A 246 2.45 18.18 6.33
N VAL A 247 1.99 16.93 6.21
CA VAL A 247 1.77 16.02 7.35
C VAL A 247 2.83 14.92 7.38
N LEU A 248 3.44 14.71 8.56
CA LEU A 248 4.26 13.54 8.83
C LEU A 248 3.47 12.53 9.67
N ILE A 249 3.44 11.29 9.22
CA ILE A 249 2.98 10.14 10.01
C ILE A 249 4.19 9.28 10.35
N TYR A 250 4.35 8.95 11.63
CA TYR A 250 5.32 7.99 12.12
C TYR A 250 4.57 6.79 12.70
N SER A 251 5.01 5.57 12.41
CA SER A 251 4.44 4.37 13.02
C SER A 251 5.45 3.25 13.24
N THR A 252 5.17 2.40 14.21
CA THR A 252 5.93 1.18 14.53
C THR A 252 4.98 0.04 14.89
N CYS A 253 5.46 -1.20 14.84
CA CYS A 253 4.79 -2.35 15.45
C CYS A 253 5.54 -2.82 16.72
N THR A 254 5.90 -1.88 17.59
CA THR A 254 6.54 -2.17 18.89
C THR A 254 5.82 -1.48 20.04
N PHE A 255 6.18 -1.78 21.29
CA PHE A 255 5.55 -1.19 22.47
C PHE A 255 6.45 -0.21 23.21
N ASN A 256 7.76 -0.29 22.99
CA ASN A 256 8.74 0.38 23.82
C ASN A 256 8.88 1.87 23.50
N ARG A 257 9.17 2.63 24.56
CA ARG A 257 9.29 4.08 24.48
C ARG A 257 10.50 4.54 23.67
N ASP A 258 11.60 3.78 23.65
CA ASP A 258 12.85 4.20 22.98
C ASP A 258 12.64 4.41 21.47
N GLU A 259 11.85 3.52 20.87
CA GLU A 259 11.45 3.56 19.47
C GLU A 259 10.22 4.44 19.25
N ASP A 260 9.28 4.50 20.20
CA ASP A 260 8.04 5.28 20.02
C ASP A 260 8.20 6.75 20.46
N GLU A 261 7.79 7.13 21.67
CA GLU A 261 7.84 8.52 22.13
C GLU A 261 9.26 9.09 22.12
N GLY A 262 10.24 8.26 22.46
CA GLY A 262 11.65 8.65 22.46
C GLY A 262 12.15 9.05 21.07
N ALA A 263 11.67 8.44 19.99
CA ALA A 263 12.01 8.87 18.63
C ALA A 263 11.40 10.24 18.31
N LEU A 264 10.17 10.49 18.77
CA LEU A 264 9.50 11.78 18.58
C LEU A 264 10.18 12.89 19.41
N GLU A 265 10.61 12.58 20.64
CA GLU A 265 11.36 13.51 21.49
C GLU A 265 12.70 13.90 20.87
N ARG A 266 13.47 12.92 20.37
CA ARG A 266 14.71 13.17 19.64
C ARG A 266 14.47 14.03 18.41
N MET A 267 13.40 13.72 17.67
CA MET A 267 13.00 14.49 16.50
C MET A 267 12.69 15.95 16.83
N LEU A 268 11.85 16.20 17.83
CA LEU A 268 11.51 17.56 18.24
C LEU A 268 12.73 18.35 18.70
N GLY A 269 13.74 17.67 19.28
CA GLY A 269 15.00 18.30 19.66
C GLY A 269 15.82 18.88 18.50
N TRP A 270 15.57 18.47 17.24
CA TRP A 270 16.21 19.05 16.06
C TRP A 270 15.24 19.67 15.04
N ALA A 271 13.93 19.40 15.16
CA ALA A 271 12.89 19.99 14.30
C ALA A 271 12.32 21.31 14.89
N GLU A 272 12.50 21.55 16.20
CA GLU A 272 12.16 22.78 16.94
C GLU A 272 10.85 23.45 16.47
N ASP A 273 10.93 24.75 16.11
CA ASP A 273 9.82 25.64 15.77
C ASP A 273 9.11 25.27 14.45
N GLU A 274 9.66 24.35 13.66
CA GLU A 274 9.00 23.89 12.43
C GLU A 274 7.89 22.86 12.70
N ALA A 275 7.80 22.31 13.91
CA ALA A 275 6.79 21.30 14.25
C ALA A 275 5.51 21.95 14.81
N ALA A 276 4.41 21.85 14.06
CA ALA A 276 3.10 22.33 14.46
C ALA A 276 2.14 21.15 14.74
N GLN A 277 1.16 21.39 15.61
CA GLN A 277 0.13 20.39 15.88
C GLN A 277 -0.65 20.06 14.60
N ALA A 278 -0.83 18.76 14.33
CA ALA A 278 -1.81 18.31 13.35
C ALA A 278 -3.24 18.63 13.84
N GLY A 279 -4.21 18.59 12.91
CA GLY A 279 -5.62 18.78 13.24
C GLY A 279 -6.13 17.77 14.28
N GLU A 280 -7.31 18.01 14.82
CA GLU A 280 -7.94 17.06 15.73
C GLU A 280 -8.20 15.72 15.03
N VAL A 281 -7.76 14.63 15.65
CA VAL A 281 -8.09 13.27 15.23
C VAL A 281 -9.08 12.72 16.23
N ALA A 282 -10.33 12.57 15.81
CA ALA A 282 -11.38 12.01 16.66
C ALA A 282 -11.12 10.52 16.88
N VAL A 283 -11.12 10.07 18.14
CA VAL A 283 -10.96 8.67 18.51
C VAL A 283 -12.03 8.33 19.53
N ASP A 284 -12.87 7.37 19.22
CA ASP A 284 -13.89 6.90 20.15
C ASP A 284 -13.22 6.11 21.29
N ALA A 285 -13.61 6.42 22.53
CA ALA A 285 -13.05 5.76 23.72
C ALA A 285 -13.29 4.23 23.71
N SER A 286 -14.38 3.77 23.08
CA SER A 286 -14.70 2.34 22.93
C SER A 286 -13.70 1.57 22.06
N TRP A 287 -12.86 2.26 21.28
CA TRP A 287 -11.87 1.59 20.44
C TRP A 287 -10.66 1.07 21.22
N GLY A 288 -10.50 1.47 22.49
CA GLY A 288 -9.40 1.02 23.35
C GLY A 288 -8.03 1.57 22.96
N ILE A 289 -7.98 2.56 22.06
CA ILE A 289 -6.76 3.23 21.62
C ILE A 289 -6.31 4.22 22.69
N VAL A 290 -5.07 4.07 23.16
CA VAL A 290 -4.48 5.00 24.13
C VAL A 290 -3.95 6.21 23.38
N CYS A 291 -4.63 7.34 23.54
CA CYS A 291 -4.25 8.61 22.93
C CYS A 291 -3.29 9.38 23.85
N GLY A 292 -2.25 9.98 23.28
CA GLY A 292 -1.24 10.76 24.01
C GLY A 292 -0.70 11.92 23.19
N ARG A 293 0.33 12.57 23.74
CA ARG A 293 1.06 13.66 23.08
C ARG A 293 2.54 13.62 23.41
N VAL A 294 3.36 14.01 22.44
CA VAL A 294 4.79 14.30 22.60
C VAL A 294 5.04 15.63 21.89
N GLY A 295 5.14 16.73 22.65
CA GLY A 295 5.20 18.08 22.08
C GLY A 295 4.06 18.34 21.08
N ALA A 296 4.40 18.63 19.83
CA ALA A 296 3.43 18.86 18.74
C ALA A 296 2.78 17.57 18.19
N PHE A 297 3.35 16.40 18.46
CA PHE A 297 2.79 15.13 18.00
C PHE A 297 1.56 14.74 18.82
N ARG A 298 0.51 14.31 18.11
CA ARG A 298 -0.51 13.43 18.69
C ARG A 298 -0.05 11.98 18.53
N THR A 299 -0.17 11.18 19.59
CA THR A 299 0.27 9.78 19.60
C THR A 299 -0.91 8.85 19.90
N PHE A 300 -0.83 7.62 19.37
CA PHE A 300 -1.88 6.61 19.45
C PHE A 300 -1.23 5.25 19.65
N ARG A 301 -1.62 4.56 20.72
CA ARG A 301 -1.10 3.24 21.09
C ARG A 301 -2.20 2.20 21.05
N PHE A 302 -1.92 1.11 20.35
CA PHE A 302 -2.73 -0.09 20.30
C PHE A 302 -2.04 -1.15 21.13
N TYR A 303 -2.74 -1.60 22.16
CA TYR A 303 -2.34 -2.77 22.93
C TYR A 303 -3.33 -3.90 22.68
N PRO A 304 -2.87 -5.14 22.46
CA PRO A 304 -3.75 -6.27 22.13
C PRO A 304 -4.73 -6.63 23.26
N HIS A 305 -4.47 -6.24 24.51
CA HIS A 305 -5.40 -6.42 25.63
C HIS A 305 -6.45 -5.30 25.77
N ARG A 306 -6.31 -4.20 25.00
CA ARG A 306 -7.23 -3.05 25.02
C ARG A 306 -8.03 -2.88 23.73
N ALA A 307 -7.38 -3.11 22.59
CA ALA A 307 -7.97 -2.97 21.27
C ALA A 307 -7.85 -4.30 20.50
N ARG A 308 -8.86 -4.63 19.68
CA ARG A 308 -8.86 -5.84 18.84
C ARG A 308 -7.86 -5.69 17.69
N GLY A 309 -6.59 -5.97 17.95
CA GLY A 309 -5.50 -5.85 16.98
C GLY A 309 -4.20 -6.39 17.55
N GLU A 310 -3.10 -6.07 16.88
CA GLU A 310 -1.75 -6.28 17.39
C GLU A 310 -1.20 -5.04 18.11
N GLY A 311 0.06 -5.13 18.53
CA GLY A 311 0.82 -3.97 18.97
C GLY A 311 1.13 -3.01 17.83
N PHE A 312 0.71 -1.77 17.98
CA PHE A 312 0.97 -0.72 17.00
C PHE A 312 1.07 0.65 17.69
N PHE A 313 2.02 1.46 17.24
CA PHE A 313 2.14 2.86 17.61
C PHE A 313 2.00 3.71 16.36
N ALA A 314 1.29 4.82 16.47
CA ALA A 314 1.26 5.84 15.43
C ALA A 314 1.32 7.24 16.03
N ALA A 315 1.95 8.16 15.30
CA ALA A 315 2.01 9.56 15.65
C ALA A 315 1.84 10.43 14.41
N VAL A 316 1.25 11.60 14.60
CA VAL A 316 1.03 12.57 13.52
C VAL A 316 1.42 13.98 13.97
N VAL A 317 2.10 14.69 13.08
CA VAL A 317 2.49 16.10 13.25
C VAL A 317 2.37 16.82 11.91
N ARG A 318 2.22 18.14 11.96
CA ARG A 318 2.23 19.00 10.78
C ARG A 318 3.53 19.79 10.76
N LYS A 319 4.16 19.93 9.59
CA LYS A 319 5.21 20.92 9.40
C LYS A 319 4.58 22.30 9.32
N ALA A 320 5.08 23.27 10.08
CA ALA A 320 4.56 24.63 10.11
C ALA A 320 4.49 25.21 8.68
N PHE A 321 3.47 26.04 8.41
CA PHE A 321 3.26 26.60 7.07
C PHE A 321 4.33 27.62 6.68
N ASP A 322 4.93 28.27 7.69
CA ASP A 322 6.03 29.22 7.59
C ASP A 322 7.41 28.57 7.78
N ALA A 323 7.47 27.24 7.95
CA ALA A 323 8.73 26.52 7.97
C ALA A 323 9.53 26.83 6.69
N GLY A 324 10.82 27.15 6.87
CA GLY A 324 11.71 27.42 5.75
C GLY A 324 11.83 26.22 4.81
N GLY A 325 12.20 26.49 3.56
CA GLY A 325 12.46 25.44 2.57
C GLY A 325 11.95 25.83 1.20
N ARG A 326 12.74 25.53 0.17
CA ARG A 326 12.31 25.66 -1.23
C ARG A 326 12.14 24.28 -1.79
N CYS A 327 11.04 24.06 -2.51
CA CYS A 327 10.83 22.83 -3.27
C CYS A 327 12.02 22.62 -4.20
N ARG A 328 12.75 21.52 -4.01
CA ARG A 328 13.88 21.12 -4.86
C ARG A 328 13.76 19.66 -5.25
N THR A 329 14.17 19.38 -6.47
CA THR A 329 14.32 18.02 -6.98
C THR A 329 15.79 17.79 -7.34
N PRO A 330 16.35 16.59 -7.12
CA PRO A 330 17.69 16.27 -7.58
C PRO A 330 17.83 16.43 -9.09
N LYS A 331 19.05 16.69 -9.58
CA LYS A 331 19.32 16.72 -11.01
C LYS A 331 19.09 15.34 -11.63
N ALA A 332 18.49 15.32 -12.81
CA ALA A 332 18.35 14.12 -13.62
C ALA A 332 19.73 13.49 -13.87
N ARG A 333 19.83 12.17 -13.69
CA ARG A 333 21.05 11.39 -13.91
C ARG A 333 21.03 10.65 -15.25
N ARG A 334 19.85 10.49 -15.84
CA ARG A 334 19.60 9.74 -17.08
C ARG A 334 18.25 10.14 -17.66
N THR A 335 18.11 10.00 -18.98
CA THR A 335 16.80 10.02 -19.64
C THR A 335 16.22 8.61 -19.62
N VAL A 336 15.00 8.45 -19.10
CA VAL A 336 14.34 7.13 -18.95
C VAL A 336 13.21 6.93 -19.96
N PHE A 337 12.52 8.01 -20.32
CA PHE A 337 11.29 7.94 -21.10
C PHE A 337 11.53 8.37 -22.55
N ALA A 338 10.98 7.59 -23.48
CA ALA A 338 10.83 7.97 -24.87
C ALA A 338 9.35 8.23 -25.18
N SER A 339 9.08 9.16 -26.10
CA SER A 339 7.72 9.41 -26.59
C SER A 339 7.20 8.23 -27.42
N VAL A 340 5.93 7.91 -27.28
CA VAL A 340 5.23 7.03 -28.24
C VAL A 340 4.76 7.84 -29.45
N ASP A 341 4.75 7.23 -30.63
CA ASP A 341 4.17 7.87 -31.82
C ASP A 341 2.63 7.89 -31.75
N ARG A 342 2.01 8.60 -32.70
CA ARG A 342 0.54 8.78 -32.73
C ARG A 342 -0.23 7.47 -32.92
N ALA A 343 0.30 6.53 -33.71
CA ALA A 343 -0.37 5.26 -33.98
C ALA A 343 -0.30 4.33 -32.76
N ALA A 344 0.88 4.26 -32.13
CA ALA A 344 1.11 3.60 -30.85
C ALA A 344 0.17 4.14 -29.76
N ALA A 345 0.11 5.47 -29.61
CA ALA A 345 -0.80 6.10 -28.65
C ALA A 345 -2.28 5.77 -28.93
N ALA A 346 -2.70 5.73 -30.20
CA ALA A 346 -4.07 5.38 -30.55
C ALA A 346 -4.41 3.92 -30.18
N GLU A 347 -3.49 2.98 -30.39
CA GLU A 347 -3.66 1.59 -29.95
C GLU A 347 -3.71 1.50 -28.42
N LEU A 348 -2.82 2.17 -27.69
CA LEU A 348 -2.79 2.15 -26.22
C LEU A 348 -4.06 2.74 -25.59
N ARG A 349 -4.60 3.82 -26.17
CA ARG A 349 -5.85 4.46 -25.71
C ARG A 349 -7.06 3.52 -25.71
N ARG A 350 -7.10 2.53 -26.58
CA ARG A 350 -8.20 1.54 -26.61
C ARG A 350 -8.28 0.68 -25.36
N TRP A 351 -7.18 0.55 -24.62
CA TRP A 351 -7.06 -0.31 -23.44
C TRP A 351 -7.40 0.38 -22.13
N VAL A 352 -7.78 1.66 -22.14
CA VAL A 352 -8.11 2.41 -20.93
C VAL A 352 -9.48 3.08 -21.05
N ASN A 353 -10.22 3.17 -19.95
CA ASN A 353 -11.57 3.77 -19.92
C ASN A 353 -11.56 5.30 -20.04
N SER A 354 -10.49 5.94 -19.56
CA SER A 354 -10.31 7.41 -19.53
C SER A 354 -9.04 7.82 -20.27
N PRO A 355 -8.97 7.65 -21.61
CA PRO A 355 -7.78 7.91 -22.40
C PRO A 355 -7.32 9.38 -22.38
N GLU A 356 -8.20 10.32 -22.11
CA GLU A 356 -7.94 11.75 -21.96
C GLU A 356 -7.16 12.08 -20.67
N ARG A 357 -7.28 11.25 -19.64
CA ARG A 357 -6.55 11.38 -18.37
C ARG A 357 -5.19 10.67 -18.38
N MET A 358 -4.87 9.98 -19.47
CA MET A 358 -3.68 9.14 -19.59
C MET A 358 -2.72 9.67 -20.66
N CYS A 359 -1.43 9.68 -20.33
CA CYS A 359 -0.36 9.82 -21.30
C CYS A 359 0.48 8.54 -21.36
N PHE A 360 1.18 8.36 -22.47
CA PHE A 360 1.93 7.15 -22.75
C PHE A 360 3.38 7.46 -23.08
N ALA A 361 4.28 6.62 -22.59
CA ALA A 361 5.70 6.68 -22.87
C ALA A 361 6.28 5.27 -22.97
N THR A 362 7.44 5.15 -23.61
CA THR A 362 8.19 3.91 -23.66
C THR A 362 9.36 3.98 -22.69
N VAL A 363 9.57 2.90 -21.93
CA VAL A 363 10.79 2.67 -21.15
C VAL A 363 11.40 1.38 -21.66
N ALA A 364 12.62 1.47 -22.21
CA ALA A 364 13.19 0.43 -23.07
C ALA A 364 12.23 0.05 -24.21
N ASP A 365 11.73 -1.19 -24.24
CA ASP A 365 10.82 -1.69 -25.29
C ASP A 365 9.35 -1.78 -24.82
N THR A 366 9.06 -1.39 -23.58
CA THR A 366 7.72 -1.53 -22.99
C THR A 366 7.01 -0.19 -22.94
N CYS A 367 5.77 -0.16 -23.40
CA CYS A 367 4.88 0.98 -23.28
C CYS A 367 4.27 1.02 -21.87
N TYR A 368 4.25 2.21 -21.28
CA TYR A 368 3.64 2.50 -19.99
C TYR A 368 2.58 3.60 -20.12
N GLY A 369 1.53 3.50 -19.31
CA GLY A 369 0.52 4.52 -19.12
C GLY A 369 0.71 5.23 -17.79
N TYR A 370 0.54 6.55 -17.78
CA TYR A 370 0.61 7.39 -16.59
C TYR A 370 -0.56 8.36 -16.57
N TYR A 371 -1.09 8.66 -15.39
CA TYR A 371 -2.04 9.76 -15.26
C TYR A 371 -1.34 11.08 -15.56
N VAL A 372 -1.96 11.90 -16.41
CA VAL A 372 -1.41 13.19 -16.87
C VAL A 372 -1.03 14.08 -15.69
N ALA A 373 -1.85 14.09 -14.63
CA ALA A 373 -1.65 14.90 -13.43
C ALA A 373 -0.29 14.70 -12.74
N GLN A 374 0.31 13.50 -12.84
CA GLN A 374 1.55 13.16 -12.13
C GLN A 374 2.67 12.67 -13.07
N ALA A 375 2.48 12.73 -14.38
CA ALA A 375 3.46 12.25 -15.36
C ALA A 375 4.82 12.94 -15.21
N GLU A 376 4.85 14.26 -15.04
CA GLU A 376 6.09 15.01 -14.83
C GLU A 376 6.75 14.69 -13.48
N ALA A 377 5.96 14.44 -12.43
CA ALA A 377 6.48 14.04 -11.12
C ALA A 377 7.13 12.65 -11.18
N VAL A 378 6.48 11.70 -11.85
CA VAL A 378 7.02 10.35 -12.10
C VAL A 378 8.30 10.43 -12.94
N LYS A 379 8.33 11.29 -13.96
CA LYS A 379 9.51 11.51 -14.78
C LYS A 379 10.69 12.02 -13.95
N ALA A 380 10.48 13.09 -13.18
CA ALA A 380 11.51 13.65 -12.31
C ALA A 380 12.07 12.62 -11.31
N LEU A 381 11.20 11.78 -10.73
CA LEU A 381 11.59 10.68 -9.85
C LEU A 381 12.45 9.63 -10.56
N ALA A 382 11.98 9.09 -11.68
CA ALA A 382 12.65 7.99 -12.38
C ALA A 382 13.99 8.40 -13.02
N GLU A 383 14.13 9.67 -13.39
CA GLU A 383 15.39 10.22 -13.90
C GLU A 383 16.42 10.48 -12.78
N ALA A 384 15.98 10.63 -11.52
CA ALA A 384 16.85 10.88 -10.37
C ALA A 384 17.14 9.63 -9.52
N LEU A 385 16.20 8.67 -9.44
CA LEU A 385 16.22 7.54 -8.51
C LEU A 385 16.14 6.18 -9.23
N PRO A 386 16.52 5.08 -8.55
CA PRO A 386 16.20 3.72 -8.97
C PRO A 386 14.69 3.44 -8.76
N VAL A 387 13.91 3.59 -9.82
CA VAL A 387 12.48 3.19 -9.86
C VAL A 387 12.38 1.81 -10.50
N ILE A 388 11.75 0.85 -9.80
CA ILE A 388 11.56 -0.52 -10.32
C ILE A 388 10.17 -0.73 -10.93
N TYR A 389 9.21 0.14 -10.60
CA TYR A 389 7.85 0.13 -11.15
C TYR A 389 7.23 1.52 -11.03
N SER A 390 6.52 1.98 -12.05
CA SER A 390 5.70 3.19 -11.99
C SER A 390 4.60 3.13 -13.03
N GLY A 391 3.45 3.75 -12.73
CA GLY A 391 2.31 3.80 -13.65
C GLY A 391 1.74 2.42 -13.95
N VAL A 392 1.27 2.23 -15.18
CA VAL A 392 0.69 0.96 -15.65
C VAL A 392 1.55 0.43 -16.79
N ALA A 393 2.10 -0.78 -16.62
CA ALA A 393 2.74 -1.48 -17.74
C ALA A 393 1.65 -1.88 -18.74
N MET A 394 1.66 -1.28 -19.92
CA MET A 394 0.66 -1.57 -20.96
C MET A 394 1.07 -2.82 -21.75
N GLY A 395 2.36 -2.95 -22.07
CA GLY A 395 2.90 -4.07 -22.84
C GLY A 395 3.79 -3.62 -23.98
N GLN A 396 3.96 -4.48 -24.97
CA GLN A 396 4.82 -4.23 -26.13
C GLN A 396 4.00 -4.19 -27.41
N LEU A 397 4.34 -3.29 -28.33
CA LEU A 397 3.69 -3.23 -29.64
C LEU A 397 4.35 -4.20 -30.61
N PHE A 398 3.54 -5.03 -31.26
CA PHE A 398 3.97 -5.94 -32.32
C PHE A 398 3.08 -5.75 -33.55
N LYS A 399 3.69 -5.30 -34.66
CA LYS A 399 2.97 -5.00 -35.92
C LYS A 399 1.74 -4.08 -35.70
N GLY A 400 1.89 -3.05 -34.86
CA GLY A 400 0.83 -2.09 -34.55
C GLY A 400 -0.26 -2.58 -33.59
N ARG A 401 -0.14 -3.78 -33.01
CA ARG A 401 -1.06 -4.31 -32.00
C ARG A 401 -0.38 -4.44 -30.64
N LEU A 402 -1.10 -4.13 -29.58
CA LEU A 402 -0.58 -4.33 -28.22
C LEU A 402 -0.58 -5.82 -27.87
N ARG A 403 0.60 -6.34 -27.51
CA ARG A 403 0.71 -7.54 -26.69
C ARG A 403 0.69 -7.07 -25.24
N PRO A 404 -0.42 -7.27 -24.49
CA PRO A 404 -0.57 -6.65 -23.19
C PRO A 404 0.43 -7.24 -22.19
N ASP A 405 0.94 -6.38 -21.31
CA ASP A 405 1.62 -6.83 -20.10
C ASP A 405 0.60 -7.48 -19.16
N PRO A 406 0.94 -8.57 -18.46
CA PRO A 406 0.05 -9.19 -17.49
C PRO A 406 -0.50 -8.22 -16.43
N ALA A 407 0.28 -7.21 -16.00
CA ALA A 407 -0.14 -6.26 -14.98
C ALA A 407 -1.29 -5.35 -15.45
N LEU A 408 -1.48 -5.17 -16.76
CA LEU A 408 -2.58 -4.37 -17.31
C LEU A 408 -3.95 -4.94 -16.91
N ALA A 409 -4.07 -6.26 -16.73
CA ALA A 409 -5.32 -6.90 -16.29
C ALA A 409 -5.76 -6.43 -14.90
N PHE A 410 -4.82 -6.04 -14.04
CA PHE A 410 -5.13 -5.59 -12.68
C PHE A 410 -5.50 -4.11 -12.61
N PHE A 411 -5.23 -3.34 -13.65
CA PHE A 411 -5.45 -1.90 -13.65
C PHE A 411 -6.94 -1.57 -13.55
N CYS A 412 -7.32 -0.76 -12.56
CA CYS A 412 -8.72 -0.39 -12.33
C CYS A 412 -9.32 0.42 -13.49
N GLY A 413 -8.49 1.13 -14.26
CA GLY A 413 -8.91 1.90 -15.43
C GLY A 413 -8.85 1.13 -16.75
N LEU A 414 -8.69 -0.20 -16.73
CA LEU A 414 -8.68 -1.05 -17.93
C LEU A 414 -10.02 -1.00 -18.66
N ASN A 415 -9.98 -0.75 -19.97
CA ASN A 415 -11.12 -1.02 -20.84
C ASN A 415 -11.26 -2.54 -21.05
N ARG A 416 -12.24 -3.13 -20.35
CA ARG A 416 -12.50 -4.58 -20.39
C ARG A 416 -13.01 -5.05 -21.75
N ASP A 417 -13.57 -4.16 -22.56
CA ASP A 417 -14.07 -4.47 -23.90
C ASP A 417 -12.98 -4.40 -24.98
N ALA A 418 -11.73 -4.08 -24.61
CA ALA A 418 -10.60 -4.06 -25.52
C ALA A 418 -10.31 -5.44 -26.14
N VAL A 419 -10.67 -6.51 -25.41
CA VAL A 419 -10.54 -7.92 -25.81
C VAL A 419 -11.73 -8.73 -25.28
N PRO A 420 -12.05 -9.90 -25.86
CA PRO A 420 -13.06 -10.79 -25.29
C PRO A 420 -12.74 -11.18 -23.85
N ALA A 421 -13.75 -11.22 -22.99
CA ALA A 421 -13.63 -11.72 -21.63
C ALA A 421 -14.02 -13.20 -21.55
N ALA A 422 -13.25 -13.98 -20.79
CA ALA A 422 -13.51 -15.37 -20.47
C ALA A 422 -13.73 -15.50 -18.96
N GLU A 423 -14.97 -15.78 -18.55
CA GLU A 423 -15.31 -16.04 -17.15
C GLU A 423 -15.04 -17.52 -16.83
N LEU A 424 -14.15 -17.77 -15.88
CA LEU A 424 -13.76 -19.12 -15.46
C LEU A 424 -14.55 -19.56 -14.24
N ASP A 425 -14.87 -20.86 -14.19
CA ASP A 425 -15.33 -21.50 -12.97
C ASP A 425 -14.18 -21.66 -11.94
N GLU A 426 -14.49 -22.16 -10.74
CA GLU A 426 -13.53 -22.28 -9.65
C GLU A 426 -12.34 -23.20 -9.99
N GLU A 427 -12.60 -24.34 -10.63
CA GLU A 427 -11.56 -25.30 -11.00
C GLU A 427 -10.62 -24.70 -12.06
N GLN A 428 -11.20 -24.13 -13.11
CA GLN A 428 -10.47 -23.45 -14.17
C GLN A 428 -9.66 -22.27 -13.63
N THR A 429 -10.21 -21.52 -12.67
CA THR A 429 -9.54 -20.40 -12.01
C THR A 429 -8.31 -20.85 -11.24
N LEU A 430 -8.41 -21.93 -10.45
CA LEU A 430 -7.25 -22.49 -9.75
C LEU A 430 -6.17 -22.98 -10.71
N ARG A 431 -6.56 -23.66 -11.81
CA ARG A 431 -5.62 -24.04 -12.88
C ARG A 431 -4.95 -22.82 -13.51
N PHE A 432 -5.71 -21.75 -13.75
CA PHE A 432 -5.18 -20.48 -14.28
C PHE A 432 -4.15 -19.86 -13.34
N LEU A 433 -4.45 -19.73 -12.06
CA LEU A 433 -3.56 -19.16 -11.05
C LEU A 433 -2.31 -20.02 -10.79
N ARG A 434 -2.40 -21.33 -11.04
CA ARG A 434 -1.26 -22.27 -11.01
C ARG A 434 -0.45 -22.29 -12.32
N ARG A 435 -0.89 -21.56 -13.35
CA ARG A 435 -0.35 -21.62 -14.72
C ARG A 435 -0.38 -23.02 -15.32
N GLN A 436 -1.40 -23.81 -15.00
CA GLN A 436 -1.68 -25.12 -15.58
C GLN A 436 -2.44 -24.99 -16.90
N GLU A 437 -2.57 -26.10 -17.62
CA GLU A 437 -3.31 -26.17 -18.88
C GLU A 437 -4.82 -26.00 -18.64
N ILE A 438 -5.45 -25.21 -19.51
CA ILE A 438 -6.88 -24.94 -19.53
C ILE A 438 -7.38 -25.22 -20.94
N GLY A 439 -8.52 -25.88 -21.06
CA GLY A 439 -9.13 -26.16 -22.35
C GLY A 439 -9.46 -24.87 -23.12
N ALA A 440 -9.50 -24.95 -24.45
CA ALA A 440 -9.74 -23.79 -25.31
C ALA A 440 -11.21 -23.30 -25.32
N GLY A 441 -12.15 -24.10 -24.81
CA GLY A 441 -13.59 -23.84 -24.84
C GLY A 441 -14.01 -22.47 -24.31
N PRO A 442 -13.53 -22.01 -23.14
CA PRO A 442 -13.90 -20.72 -22.56
C PRO A 442 -13.36 -19.49 -23.30
N PHE A 443 -12.40 -19.65 -24.22
CA PHE A 443 -11.65 -18.52 -24.80
C PHE A 443 -11.99 -18.29 -26.27
N ALA A 444 -12.14 -17.04 -26.70
CA ALA A 444 -12.15 -16.68 -28.12
C ALA A 444 -10.75 -16.83 -28.74
N GLU A 445 -10.63 -16.94 -30.06
CA GLU A 445 -9.32 -16.94 -30.73
C GLU A 445 -8.57 -15.62 -30.46
N GLY A 446 -7.27 -15.69 -30.12
CA GLY A 446 -6.47 -14.51 -29.79
C GLY A 446 -6.38 -14.22 -28.29
N ILE A 447 -6.18 -12.94 -27.93
CA ILE A 447 -6.02 -12.50 -26.53
C ILE A 447 -7.38 -12.40 -25.86
N ASN A 448 -7.51 -12.93 -24.65
CA ASN A 448 -8.70 -12.86 -23.81
C ASN A 448 -8.34 -12.31 -22.44
N LEU A 449 -9.23 -11.48 -21.88
CA LEU A 449 -9.20 -11.10 -20.47
C LEU A 449 -9.80 -12.25 -19.65
N VAL A 450 -9.03 -12.78 -18.71
CA VAL A 450 -9.48 -13.87 -17.83
C VAL A 450 -10.12 -13.27 -16.59
N CYS A 451 -11.36 -13.68 -16.30
CA CYS A 451 -12.13 -13.21 -15.17
C CYS A 451 -12.59 -14.38 -14.28
N ALA A 452 -12.78 -14.09 -12.99
CA ALA A 452 -13.47 -14.95 -12.05
C ALA A 452 -14.29 -14.09 -11.09
N ARG A 453 -15.52 -14.51 -10.78
CA ARG A 453 -16.49 -13.74 -9.98
C ARG A 453 -16.66 -12.30 -10.52
N GLY A 454 -16.59 -12.15 -11.84
CA GLY A 454 -16.68 -10.86 -12.53
C GLY A 454 -15.45 -9.96 -12.40
N ARG A 455 -14.35 -10.41 -11.78
CA ARG A 455 -13.10 -9.64 -11.61
C ARG A 455 -11.99 -10.15 -12.51
N ALA A 456 -11.21 -9.22 -13.06
CA ALA A 456 -10.06 -9.54 -13.89
C ALA A 456 -8.91 -10.16 -13.08
N LEU A 457 -8.37 -11.28 -13.57
CA LEU A 457 -7.23 -12.01 -13.00
C LEU A 457 -5.96 -11.91 -13.84
N GLY A 458 -6.09 -11.73 -15.15
CA GLY A 458 -4.96 -11.80 -16.07
C GLY A 458 -5.39 -11.93 -17.52
N PHE A 459 -4.44 -12.27 -18.39
CA PHE A 459 -4.72 -12.57 -19.80
C PHE A 459 -4.38 -14.02 -20.16
N ALA A 460 -5.03 -14.51 -21.21
CA ALA A 460 -4.67 -15.76 -21.88
C ALA A 460 -4.72 -15.56 -23.40
N LYS A 461 -3.86 -16.29 -24.13
CA LYS A 461 -3.89 -16.28 -25.60
C LYS A 461 -4.29 -17.65 -26.14
N ARG A 462 -5.42 -17.74 -26.84
CA ARG A 462 -5.82 -18.93 -27.59
C ARG A 462 -5.20 -18.94 -28.99
N ILE A 463 -4.68 -20.10 -29.39
CA ILE A 463 -4.19 -20.40 -30.75
C ILE A 463 -4.73 -21.80 -31.11
N GLY A 464 -5.87 -21.85 -31.80
CA GLY A 464 -6.56 -23.11 -32.10
C GLY A 464 -7.00 -23.82 -30.81
N ASN A 465 -6.44 -25.00 -30.53
CA ASN A 465 -6.73 -25.76 -29.30
C ASN A 465 -5.78 -25.45 -28.14
N ARG A 466 -4.72 -24.66 -28.37
CA ARG A 466 -3.72 -24.34 -27.35
C ARG A 466 -4.07 -23.02 -26.67
N VAL A 467 -3.99 -22.99 -25.34
CA VAL A 467 -4.12 -21.77 -24.53
C VAL A 467 -2.79 -21.45 -23.87
N ASN A 468 -2.25 -20.26 -24.13
CA ASN A 468 -1.06 -19.75 -23.45
C ASN A 468 -1.49 -18.87 -22.27
N ASN A 469 -1.28 -19.37 -21.06
CA ASN A 469 -1.58 -18.66 -19.83
C ASN A 469 -0.52 -17.56 -19.56
N MET A 470 -0.96 -16.30 -19.55
CA MET A 470 -0.10 -15.14 -19.35
C MET A 470 -0.09 -14.63 -17.90
N TYR A 471 -0.66 -15.36 -16.94
CA TYR A 471 -0.61 -14.98 -15.52
C TYR A 471 0.85 -14.84 -15.04
N PRO A 472 1.19 -13.80 -14.25
CA PRO A 472 2.57 -13.55 -13.83
C PRO A 472 3.19 -14.74 -13.08
N ASN A 473 4.43 -15.08 -13.44
CA ASN A 473 5.16 -16.14 -12.75
C ASN A 473 5.40 -15.84 -11.27
N SER A 474 5.62 -14.59 -10.89
CA SER A 474 5.85 -14.19 -9.50
C SER A 474 4.60 -14.29 -8.63
N LEU A 475 3.41 -14.28 -9.23
CA LEU A 475 2.12 -14.35 -8.53
C LEU A 475 1.49 -15.75 -8.55
N ARG A 476 2.07 -16.71 -9.28
CA ARG A 476 1.48 -18.05 -9.44
C ARG A 476 1.39 -18.78 -8.10
N ILE A 477 0.37 -19.60 -7.95
CA ILE A 477 0.26 -20.53 -6.82
C ILE A 477 1.27 -21.67 -7.03
N ILE A 478 2.20 -21.84 -6.08
CA ILE A 478 3.26 -22.87 -6.14
C ILE A 478 2.92 -24.11 -5.31
N LYS A 479 2.17 -23.95 -4.21
CA LYS A 479 1.82 -25.06 -3.31
C LYS A 479 0.52 -25.75 -3.75
N GLN A 480 0.49 -27.08 -3.65
CA GLN A 480 -0.70 -27.90 -3.89
C GLN A 480 -1.73 -27.68 -2.79
#